data_AF-A0A5B7IR90-F1
#
_entry.id   AF-A0A5B7IR90-F1
#
_cell.length_a   1.000
_cell.length_b   1.000
_cell.length_c   1.000
_cell.angle_alpha   90.00
_cell.angle_beta   90.00
_cell.angle_gamma   90.00
#
_symmetry.space_group_name_H-M   'P 1'
#
loop_
_entity.id
_entity.type
_entity.pdbx_description
1 polymer ?
#
loop_
_entity_poly.entity_id
_entity_poly.type
_entity_poly.pdbx_seq_one_letter_code
_entity_poly.pdbx_strand_id
1 'polypeptide(L)'
;MQGILMLAQELDYENIQKYTLVIGAKDRGVPRLASNLTVNLEVQDVNDNPPVFEREEYAVSVLESLPANSQFLQVTAHDKDTGNNARLTYTIREKEFENVFGVFPNSGSLYLKEVSVWVCEGV
;
A
#
# COMPACT_ATOMS: atom_id res chain seq x y z
N MET A 1 8.14 35.12 25.17
CA MET A 1 7.43 33.85 24.87
C MET A 1 7.38 33.73 23.38
N GLN A 2 7.95 32.67 22.81
CA GLN A 2 7.80 32.39 21.38
C GLN A 2 6.60 31.45 21.22
N GLY A 3 5.77 31.70 20.21
CA GLY A 3 4.63 30.85 19.85
C GLY A 3 5.05 29.75 18.88
N ILE A 4 5.98 28.89 19.29
CA ILE A 4 6.48 27.79 18.47
C ILE A 4 5.58 26.57 18.69
N LEU A 5 5.14 25.93 17.60
CA LEU A 5 4.56 24.60 17.63
C LEU A 5 5.66 23.57 17.40
N MET A 6 5.62 22.50 18.19
CA MET A 6 6.50 21.33 18.02
C MET A 6 5.65 20.07 18.14
N LEU A 7 6.14 18.99 17.53
CA LEU A 7 5.54 17.68 17.73
C LEU A 7 5.79 17.20 19.16
N ALA A 8 4.71 16.83 19.85
CA ALA A 8 4.80 16.15 21.14
C ALA A 8 4.99 14.63 20.97
N GLN A 9 4.52 14.09 19.85
CA GLN A 9 4.63 12.70 19.44
C GLN A 9 4.75 12.66 17.91
N GLU A 10 5.27 11.55 17.39
CA GLU A 10 5.24 11.24 15.96
C GLU A 10 3.82 11.31 15.40
N LEU A 11 3.72 11.77 14.15
CA LEU A 11 2.48 11.80 13.40
C LEU A 11 2.37 10.52 12.58
N ASP A 12 1.15 10.01 12.48
CA ASP A 12 0.82 8.78 11.76
C ASP A 12 -0.38 9.10 10.85
N TYR A 13 -0.15 9.09 9.53
CA TYR A 13 -1.15 9.46 8.54
C TYR A 13 -2.29 8.43 8.49
N GLU A 14 -1.94 7.16 8.62
CA GLU A 14 -2.85 6.01 8.61
C GLU A 14 -3.80 6.04 9.81
N ASN A 15 -3.42 6.73 10.88
CA ASN A 15 -4.25 6.90 12.07
C ASN A 15 -5.00 8.24 12.10
N ILE A 16 -4.30 9.38 11.99
CA ILE A 16 -4.90 10.72 12.11
C ILE A 16 -4.32 11.67 11.05
N GLN A 17 -5.16 12.04 10.09
CA GLN A 17 -4.77 12.88 8.95
C GLN A 17 -4.87 14.38 9.22
N LYS A 18 -5.67 14.80 10.21
CA LYS A 18 -5.97 16.24 10.44
C LYS A 18 -6.07 16.56 11.92
N TYR A 19 -5.49 17.71 12.29
CA TYR A 19 -5.62 18.28 13.62
C TYR A 19 -6.15 19.71 13.55
N THR A 20 -7.05 20.06 14.46
CA THR A 20 -7.52 21.44 14.65
C THR A 20 -7.12 21.92 16.03
N LEU A 21 -6.24 22.91 16.06
CA LEU A 21 -5.72 23.51 17.29
C LEU A 21 -6.32 24.91 17.47
N VAL A 22 -6.75 25.24 18.68
CA VAL A 22 -7.18 26.60 19.05
C VAL A 22 -6.14 27.19 20.00
N ILE A 23 -5.42 28.19 19.52
CA ILE A 23 -4.33 28.84 20.23
C ILE A 23 -4.85 30.16 20.80
N GLY A 24 -4.81 30.30 22.12
CA GLY A 24 -5.20 31.54 22.82
C GLY A 24 -3.99 32.40 23.21
N ALA A 25 -4.04 33.69 22.92
CA ALA A 25 -3.09 34.68 23.42
C ALA A 25 -3.79 35.62 24.41
N LYS A 26 -3.09 35.99 25.49
CA LYS A 26 -3.58 36.93 26.51
C LYS A 26 -2.51 37.97 26.80
N ASP A 27 -2.91 39.24 26.88
CA ASP A 27 -2.01 40.29 27.30
C ASP A 27 -1.91 40.38 28.84
N ARG A 28 -1.08 41.30 29.32
CA ARG A 28 -0.90 41.60 30.75
C ARG A 28 -1.58 42.91 31.18
N GLY A 29 -2.53 43.42 30.39
CA GLY A 29 -3.21 44.69 30.63
C GLY A 29 -4.22 44.64 31.79
N VAL A 30 -4.80 45.80 32.13
CA VAL A 30 -5.95 45.92 33.03
C VAL A 30 -6.95 46.91 32.39
N PRO A 31 -8.09 46.45 31.84
CA PRO A 31 -8.52 45.05 31.75
C PRO A 31 -7.64 44.23 30.79
N ARG A 32 -7.59 42.91 31.00
CA ARG A 32 -6.84 41.99 30.12
C ARG A 32 -7.62 41.73 28.84
N LEU A 33 -6.92 41.73 27.71
CA LEU A 33 -7.47 41.30 26.43
C LEU A 33 -6.97 39.90 26.05
N ALA A 34 -7.81 39.17 25.32
CA ALA A 34 -7.52 37.84 24.83
C ALA A 34 -7.96 37.70 23.37
N SER A 35 -7.23 36.90 22.59
CA SER A 35 -7.58 36.52 21.23
C SER A 35 -7.32 35.03 21.01
N ASN A 36 -8.06 34.41 20.11
CA ASN A 36 -7.90 33.01 19.72
C ASN A 36 -7.60 32.92 18.22
N LEU A 37 -6.76 31.96 17.84
CA LEU A 37 -6.44 31.59 16.47
C LEU A 37 -6.69 30.09 16.29
N THR A 38 -7.44 29.72 15.26
CA THR A 38 -7.58 28.31 14.86
C THR A 38 -6.53 27.96 13.82
N VAL A 39 -5.77 26.90 14.07
CA VAL A 39 -4.76 26.34 13.16
C VAL A 39 -5.24 24.96 12.74
N ASN A 40 -5.38 24.74 11.43
CA ASN A 40 -5.66 23.43 10.86
C ASN A 40 -4.35 22.85 10.33
N LEU A 41 -3.99 21.66 10.79
CA LEU A 41 -2.83 20.91 10.36
C LEU A 41 -3.29 19.72 9.53
N GLU A 42 -2.65 19.52 8.39
CA GLU A 42 -2.85 18.34 7.54
C GLU A 42 -1.56 17.53 7.55
N VAL A 43 -1.68 16.25 7.95
CA VAL A 43 -0.58 15.30 7.93
C VAL A 43 -0.37 14.84 6.50
N GLN A 44 0.89 14.76 6.06
CA GLN A 44 1.23 14.25 4.75
C GLN A 44 1.54 12.75 4.86
N ASP A 45 0.91 11.99 3.96
CA ASP A 45 1.19 10.57 3.74
C ASP A 45 2.64 10.38 3.28
N VAL A 46 3.31 9.39 3.86
CA VAL A 46 4.65 8.94 3.49
C VAL A 46 4.61 7.44 3.23
N ASN A 47 5.43 6.94 2.30
CA ASN A 47 5.47 5.51 2.01
C ASN A 47 6.23 4.75 3.11
N ASP A 48 5.52 4.34 4.16
CA ASP A 48 6.09 3.61 5.29
C ASP A 48 5.38 2.28 5.58
N ASN A 49 4.31 1.94 4.85
CA ASN A 49 3.69 0.63 4.91
C ASN A 49 4.09 -0.23 3.69
N PRO A 50 4.74 -1.40 3.89
CA PRO A 50 5.01 -2.28 2.77
C PRO A 50 3.73 -3.01 2.31
N PRO A 51 3.60 -3.35 1.01
CA PRO A 51 2.53 -4.21 0.52
C PRO A 51 2.50 -5.58 1.20
N VAL A 52 1.31 -6.05 1.58
CA VAL A 52 1.07 -7.35 2.22
C VAL A 52 0.08 -8.16 1.39
N PHE A 53 0.44 -9.40 1.03
CA PHE A 53 -0.47 -10.33 0.36
C PHE A 53 -1.61 -10.77 1.28
N GLU A 54 -2.79 -11.01 0.72
CA GLU A 54 -3.97 -11.49 1.45
C GLU A 54 -3.77 -12.89 2.06
N ARG A 55 -2.89 -13.69 1.45
CA ARG A 55 -2.55 -15.04 1.89
C ARG A 55 -1.03 -15.22 1.84
N GLU A 56 -0.51 -16.00 2.79
CA GLU A 56 0.90 -16.41 2.81
C GLU A 56 1.22 -17.40 1.70
N GLU A 57 0.24 -18.23 1.33
CA GLU A 57 0.39 -19.26 0.29
C GLU A 57 -0.85 -19.30 -0.62
N TYR A 58 -0.59 -19.49 -1.91
CA TYR A 58 -1.62 -19.71 -2.93
C TYR A 58 -1.36 -21.04 -3.63
N ALA A 59 -2.30 -21.98 -3.48
CA ALA A 59 -2.28 -23.26 -4.17
C ALA A 59 -3.43 -23.33 -5.18
N VAL A 60 -3.12 -23.71 -6.42
CA VAL A 60 -4.10 -23.89 -7.49
C VAL A 60 -3.70 -25.09 -8.35
N SER A 61 -4.68 -25.87 -8.78
CA SER A 61 -4.48 -26.94 -9.75
C SER A 61 -4.89 -26.46 -11.13
N VAL A 62 -3.99 -26.61 -12.09
CA VAL A 62 -4.19 -26.18 -13.47
C VAL A 62 -4.19 -27.40 -14.38
N LEU A 63 -5.12 -27.46 -15.33
CA LEU A 63 -5.14 -28.52 -16.33
C LEU A 63 -3.96 -28.37 -17.29
N GLU A 64 -3.29 -29.47 -17.64
CA GLU A 64 -2.23 -29.46 -18.65
C GLU A 64 -2.72 -28.97 -20.03
N SER A 65 -4.01 -29.15 -20.31
CA SER A 65 -4.67 -28.69 -21.52
C SER A 65 -5.06 -27.21 -21.48
N LEU A 66 -4.70 -26.48 -20.40
CA LEU A 66 -5.02 -25.06 -20.30
C LEU A 66 -4.30 -24.30 -21.43
N PRO A 67 -5.04 -23.56 -22.29
CA PRO A 67 -4.43 -22.84 -23.39
C PRO A 67 -3.44 -21.77 -22.90
N ALA A 68 -2.43 -21.48 -23.72
CA ALA A 68 -1.56 -20.33 -23.51
C ALA A 68 -2.37 -19.03 -23.42
N ASN A 69 -1.88 -18.10 -22.62
CA ASN A 69 -2.49 -16.83 -22.20
C ASN A 69 -3.73 -16.94 -21.30
N SER A 70 -4.12 -18.15 -20.89
CA SER A 70 -5.20 -18.30 -19.91
C SER A 70 -4.74 -17.84 -18.53
N GLN A 71 -5.57 -17.04 -17.87
CA GLN A 71 -5.40 -16.67 -16.47
C GLN A 71 -5.90 -17.80 -15.57
N PHE A 72 -5.14 -18.15 -14.54
CA PHE A 72 -5.47 -19.29 -13.67
C PHE A 72 -5.48 -18.96 -12.18
N LEU A 73 -4.87 -17.84 -11.78
CA LEU A 73 -4.83 -17.38 -10.40
C LEU A 73 -4.78 -15.86 -10.38
N GLN A 74 -5.44 -15.24 -9.41
CA GLN A 74 -5.24 -13.83 -9.08
C GLN A 74 -4.74 -13.74 -7.65
N VAL A 75 -3.59 -13.11 -7.47
CA VAL A 75 -3.08 -12.76 -6.14
C VAL A 75 -3.45 -11.32 -5.82
N THR A 76 -3.76 -11.06 -4.56
CA THR A 76 -4.12 -9.74 -4.07
C THR A 76 -3.17 -9.36 -2.95
N ALA A 77 -2.63 -8.16 -3.03
CA ALA A 77 -1.93 -7.50 -1.94
C ALA A 77 -2.59 -6.17 -1.60
N HIS A 78 -2.35 -5.71 -0.39
CA HIS A 78 -2.86 -4.46 0.15
C HIS A 78 -1.71 -3.68 0.77
N ASP A 79 -1.70 -2.38 0.52
CA ASP A 79 -0.81 -1.40 1.12
C ASP A 79 -1.71 -0.40 1.86
N LYS A 80 -1.29 0.02 3.05
CA LYS A 80 -2.09 0.91 3.92
C LYS A 80 -1.91 2.37 3.58
N ASP A 81 -0.87 2.72 2.84
CA ASP A 81 -0.64 4.08 2.40
C ASP A 81 -1.75 4.53 1.43
N THR A 82 -1.69 5.77 0.94
CA THR A 82 -2.70 6.31 0.04
C THR A 82 -2.13 6.72 -1.32
N GLY A 83 -2.98 6.67 -2.35
CA GLY A 83 -2.66 7.18 -3.69
C GLY A 83 -1.49 6.46 -4.34
N ASN A 84 -0.43 7.21 -4.64
CA ASN A 84 0.75 6.66 -5.30
C ASN A 84 1.60 5.78 -4.38
N ASN A 85 1.55 6.01 -3.06
CA ASN A 85 2.33 5.23 -2.10
C ASN A 85 1.80 3.79 -2.03
N ALA A 86 0.47 3.61 -2.11
CA ALA A 86 -0.17 2.29 -2.18
C ALA A 86 -0.33 1.71 -3.60
N ARG A 87 0.36 2.27 -4.62
CA ARG A 87 0.25 1.75 -6.00
C ARG A 87 1.10 0.48 -6.15
N LEU A 88 0.42 -0.64 -6.33
CA LEU A 88 1.05 -1.96 -6.41
C LEU A 88 1.57 -2.31 -7.82
N THR A 89 2.66 -3.09 -7.85
CA THR A 89 3.16 -3.73 -9.07
C THR A 89 3.64 -5.15 -8.76
N TYR A 90 3.08 -6.14 -9.46
CA TYR A 90 3.37 -7.55 -9.25
C TYR A 90 4.47 -8.07 -10.19
N THR A 91 5.40 -8.86 -9.66
CA THR A 91 6.46 -9.54 -10.42
C THR A 91 6.70 -10.94 -9.88
N ILE A 92 7.14 -11.86 -10.74
CA ILE A 92 7.58 -13.21 -10.36
C ILE A 92 9.10 -13.14 -10.12
N ARG A 93 9.57 -13.61 -8.96
CA ARG A 93 11.01 -13.57 -8.62
C ARG A 93 11.77 -14.75 -9.22
N GLU A 94 11.15 -15.93 -9.24
CA GLU A 94 11.74 -17.16 -9.72
C GLU A 94 11.87 -17.14 -11.25
N LYS A 95 13.09 -16.87 -11.72
CA LYS A 95 13.41 -16.79 -13.15
C LYS A 95 13.28 -18.12 -13.89
N GLU A 96 13.38 -19.24 -13.19
CA GLU A 96 13.23 -20.58 -13.78
C GLU A 96 11.88 -20.76 -14.46
N PHE A 97 10.83 -20.14 -13.92
CA PHE A 97 9.48 -20.24 -14.45
C PHE A 97 9.08 -19.03 -15.32
N GLU A 98 10.00 -18.12 -15.62
CA GLU A 98 9.71 -16.90 -16.38
C GLU A 98 9.22 -17.22 -17.80
N ASN A 99 9.61 -18.37 -18.38
CA ASN A 99 9.15 -18.80 -19.70
C ASN A 99 7.78 -19.52 -19.65
N VAL A 100 7.37 -20.00 -18.47
CA VAL A 100 6.15 -20.80 -18.30
C VAL A 100 5.00 -19.95 -17.78
N PHE A 101 5.24 -19.11 -16.78
CA PHE A 101 4.23 -18.28 -16.14
C PHE A 101 4.54 -16.79 -16.34
N GLY A 102 3.48 -16.00 -16.38
CA GLY A 102 3.54 -14.55 -16.33
C GLY A 102 2.58 -14.00 -15.29
N VAL A 103 2.80 -12.76 -14.89
CA VAL A 103 1.88 -12.01 -14.03
C VAL A 103 1.56 -10.66 -14.68
N PHE A 104 0.29 -10.27 -14.64
CA PHE A 104 -0.13 -8.93 -15.02
C PHE A 104 0.25 -7.95 -13.90
N PRO A 105 1.14 -6.97 -14.16
CA PRO A 105 1.74 -6.16 -13.10
C PRO A 105 0.74 -5.29 -12.33
N ASN A 106 -0.40 -4.93 -12.92
CA ASN A 106 -1.38 -4.07 -12.27
C ASN A 106 -2.52 -4.84 -11.58
N SER A 107 -2.74 -6.12 -11.92
CA SER A 107 -3.89 -6.89 -11.41
C SER A 107 -3.50 -8.06 -10.50
N GLY A 108 -2.23 -8.48 -10.53
CA GLY A 108 -1.79 -9.69 -9.84
C GLY A 108 -2.33 -10.98 -10.47
N SER A 109 -2.90 -10.92 -11.67
CA SER A 109 -3.39 -12.10 -12.37
C SER A 109 -2.22 -12.87 -12.99
N LEU A 110 -2.04 -14.13 -12.58
CA LEU A 110 -1.09 -15.04 -13.20
C LEU A 110 -1.72 -15.70 -14.42
N TYR A 111 -0.91 -15.85 -15.47
CA TYR A 111 -1.29 -16.49 -16.73
C TYR A 111 -0.21 -17.44 -17.22
N LEU A 112 -0.64 -18.41 -18.01
CA LEU A 112 0.25 -19.38 -18.65
C LEU A 112 0.85 -18.75 -19.92
N LYS A 113 2.17 -18.69 -20.06
CA LYS A 113 2.82 -18.20 -21.29
C LYS A 113 2.86 -19.27 -22.37
N GLU A 114 3.20 -20.50 -21.98
CA GLU A 114 3.29 -21.64 -22.88
C GLU A 114 2.62 -22.87 -22.25
N VAL A 115 2.00 -23.69 -23.10
CA VAL A 115 1.42 -24.97 -22.68
C VAL A 115 2.57 -25.88 -22.28
N SER A 116 2.73 -26.10 -20.98
CA SER A 116 3.69 -27.07 -20.46
C SER A 116 3.09 -28.46 -20.62
N VAL A 117 3.32 -29.09 -21.77
CA VAL A 117 3.09 -30.53 -21.93
C VAL A 117 4.24 -31.21 -21.21
N TRP A 118 4.01 -31.61 -19.96
CA TRP A 118 4.90 -32.59 -19.33
C TRP A 118 4.66 -33.90 -20.08
N VAL A 119 5.62 -34.27 -20.93
CA VAL A 119 5.63 -35.65 -21.45
C VAL A 119 5.86 -36.53 -20.22
N CYS A 120 4.82 -37.23 -19.77
CA CYS A 120 5.00 -38.38 -18.92
C CYS A 120 5.84 -39.37 -19.73
N GLU A 121 7.15 -39.37 -19.57
CA GLU A 121 7.96 -40.47 -20.07
C GLU A 121 7.46 -41.72 -19.34
N GLY A 122 6.86 -42.62 -20.13
CA GLY A 122 6.09 -43.75 -19.64
C GLY A 122 6.90 -44.66 -18.73
N VAL A 123 6.21 -45.21 -17.74
CA VAL A 123 6.63 -46.43 -17.03
C VAL A 123 6.12 -47.64 -17.80
#